data_AF-A0A4V2QBZ6-F1
#
_entry.id   AF-A0A4V2QBZ6-F1
#
_cell.length_a   1.000
_cell.length_b   1.000
_cell.length_c   1.000
_cell.angle_alpha   90.00
_cell.angle_beta   90.00
_cell.angle_gamma   90.00
#
_symmetry.space_group_name_H-M   'P 1'
#
loop_
_entity.id
_entity.type
_entity.pdbx_description
1 polymer ?
#
loop_
_entity_poly.entity_id
_entity_poly.type
_entity_poly.pdbx_seq_one_letter_code
_entity_poly.pdbx_strand_id
1 'polypeptide(L)'
;MQILLKKFISSYLSQPGPQSNVEEIAEHCCFSKYYFNRVFKSVVNDSIYAFIKRVKLENAAFKLRTKKRKPITDIAFEVGYSPSNFAAAFKAGR
;
A
#
# COMPACT_ATOMS: atom_id res chain seq x y z
N MET A 1 -4.88 -0.38 -20.44
CA MET A 1 -4.28 0.60 -19.52
C MET A 1 -4.72 0.41 -18.05
N GLN A 2 -6.02 0.23 -17.75
CA GLN A 2 -6.50 0.09 -16.36
C GLN A 2 -5.93 -1.11 -15.58
N ILE A 3 -5.90 -2.29 -16.21
CA ILE A 3 -5.38 -3.53 -15.61
C ILE A 3 -3.87 -3.40 -15.32
N LEU A 4 -3.12 -2.75 -16.21
CA LEU A 4 -1.68 -2.53 -16.06
C LEU A 4 -1.37 -1.64 -14.86
N LEU A 5 -2.13 -0.57 -14.64
CA LEU A 5 -1.90 0.34 -13.52
C LEU A 5 -2.15 -0.34 -12.16
N LYS A 6 -3.25 -1.10 -12.04
CA LYS A 6 -3.53 -1.89 -10.82
C LYS A 6 -2.46 -2.95 -10.58
N LYS A 7 -2.04 -3.67 -11.63
CA LYS A 7 -1.04 -4.74 -11.55
C LYS A 7 0.34 -4.18 -11.19
N PHE A 8 0.72 -3.05 -11.78
CA PHE A 8 1.95 -2.33 -11.44
C PHE A 8 1.96 -1.93 -9.97
N ILE A 9 0.92 -1.24 -9.49
CA ILE A 9 0.88 -0.76 -8.09
C ILE A 9 0.85 -1.93 -7.10
N SER A 10 0.10 -3.00 -7.39
CA SER A 10 0.13 -4.22 -6.57
C SER A 10 1.51 -4.87 -6.53
N SER A 11 2.22 -4.92 -7.66
CA SER A 11 3.57 -5.46 -7.75
C SER A 11 4.59 -4.59 -7.02
N TYR A 12 4.46 -3.27 -7.14
CA TYR A 12 5.30 -2.28 -6.48
C TYR A 12 5.13 -2.36 -4.95
N LEU A 13 3.88 -2.41 -4.46
CA LEU A 13 3.56 -2.54 -3.03
C LEU A 13 3.86 -3.92 -2.44
N SER A 14 4.16 -4.92 -3.27
CA SER A 14 4.60 -6.25 -2.82
C SER A 14 6.12 -6.30 -2.57
N GLN A 15 6.86 -5.26 -2.97
CA GLN A 15 8.30 -5.17 -2.68
C GLN A 15 8.51 -4.79 -1.19
N PRO A 16 9.43 -5.47 -0.49
CA PRO A 16 9.75 -5.12 0.89
C PRO A 16 10.50 -3.78 0.97
N GLY A 17 10.03 -2.86 1.82
CA GLY A 17 10.73 -1.60 2.10
C GLY A 17 9.78 -0.46 2.46
N PRO A 18 10.29 0.71 2.90
CA PRO A 18 9.50 1.89 3.24
C PRO A 18 8.80 2.55 2.03
N GLN A 19 8.95 1.99 0.83
CA GLN A 19 8.56 2.57 -0.45
C GLN A 19 7.07 2.44 -0.75
N SER A 20 6.25 3.23 -0.06
CA SER A 20 4.80 3.15 -0.25
C SER A 20 4.08 4.46 0.08
N ASN A 21 4.73 5.60 -0.18
CA ASN A 21 3.99 6.85 -0.28
C ASN A 21 3.49 7.01 -1.74
N VAL A 22 2.52 7.91 -1.95
CA VAL A 22 1.91 8.11 -3.27
C VAL A 22 2.85 8.84 -4.22
N GLU A 23 3.72 9.67 -3.66
CA GLU A 23 4.70 10.50 -4.35
C GLU A 23 5.73 9.64 -5.09
N GLU A 24 6.33 8.66 -4.42
CA GLU A 24 7.30 7.74 -5.01
C GLU A 24 6.68 6.88 -6.12
N ILE A 25 5.45 6.41 -5.93
CA ILE A 25 4.73 5.64 -6.96
C ILE A 25 4.44 6.53 -8.17
N ALA A 26 4.06 7.78 -7.95
CA ALA A 26 3.83 8.75 -9.02
C ALA A 26 5.12 9.04 -9.79
N GLU A 27 6.23 9.28 -9.09
CA GLU A 27 7.55 9.50 -9.67
C GLU A 27 8.01 8.30 -10.51
N HIS A 28 7.80 7.07 -10.02
CA HIS A 28 8.13 5.85 -10.76
C HIS A 28 7.29 5.67 -12.04
N CYS A 29 6.12 6.31 -12.11
CA CYS A 29 5.29 6.37 -13.29
C CYS A 29 5.57 7.60 -14.17
N CYS A 30 6.61 8.38 -13.86
CA CYS A 30 6.93 9.66 -14.51
C CYS A 30 5.76 10.67 -14.44
N PHE A 31 5.01 10.66 -13.35
CA PHE A 31 3.89 11.57 -13.12
C PHE A 31 4.12 12.44 -11.89
N SER A 32 3.60 13.66 -11.94
CA SER A 32 3.38 14.41 -10.70
C SER A 32 2.33 13.72 -9.84
N LYS A 33 2.44 13.84 -8.52
CA LYS A 33 1.45 13.35 -7.55
C LYS A 33 0.01 13.73 -7.92
N TYR A 34 -0.21 14.97 -8.36
CA TYR A 34 -1.54 15.49 -8.71
C TYR A 34 -2.11 14.85 -9.99
N TYR A 35 -1.27 14.68 -11.00
CA TYR A 35 -1.68 14.01 -12.23
C TYR A 35 -1.93 12.52 -11.97
N PHE A 36 -1.06 11.87 -11.20
CA PHE A 36 -1.22 10.49 -10.81
C PHE A 36 -2.52 10.24 -10.05
N ASN A 37 -2.87 11.09 -9.07
CA ASN A 37 -4.14 10.99 -8.36
C ASN A 37 -5.35 11.09 -9.31
N ARG A 38 -5.32 12.02 -10.27
CA ARG A 38 -6.41 12.19 -11.25
C ARG A 38 -6.54 10.98 -12.17
N VAL A 39 -5.43 10.50 -12.73
CA VAL A 39 -5.41 9.32 -13.61
C VAL A 39 -5.81 8.06 -12.85
N PHE A 40 -5.29 7.86 -11.64
CA PHE A 40 -5.65 6.72 -10.82
C PHE A 40 -7.14 6.71 -10.52
N LYS A 41 -7.72 7.85 -10.12
CA LYS A 41 -9.15 7.94 -9.83
C LYS A 41 -10.02 7.68 -11.07
N SER A 42 -9.65 8.21 -12.24
CA SER A 42 -10.41 7.97 -13.48
C SER A 42 -10.36 6.51 -13.96
N VAL A 43 -9.28 5.80 -13.60
CA VAL A 43 -9.02 4.42 -14.00
C VAL A 43 -9.56 3.39 -12.99
N VAL A 44 -9.37 3.65 -11.71
CA VAL A 44 -9.65 2.70 -10.62
C VAL A 44 -10.97 2.99 -9.92
N ASN A 45 -11.50 4.21 -10.09
CA ASN A 45 -12.67 4.72 -9.38
C ASN A 45 -12.54 4.67 -7.85
N ASP A 46 -11.31 4.75 -7.34
CA ASP A 46 -10.98 4.80 -5.92
C ASP A 46 -9.83 5.79 -5.70
N SER A 47 -9.64 6.23 -4.46
CA SER A 47 -8.46 7.00 -4.07
C SER A 47 -7.23 6.11 -4.05
N ILE A 48 -6.12 6.58 -4.61
CA ILE A 48 -4.82 5.90 -4.52
C ILE A 48 -4.41 5.66 -3.06
N TYR A 49 -4.71 6.59 -2.16
CA TYR A 49 -4.41 6.44 -0.73
C TYR A 49 -5.24 5.31 -0.10
N ALA A 50 -6.52 5.21 -0.45
CA ALA A 50 -7.39 4.14 0.04
C ALA A 50 -6.94 2.78 -0.51
N PHE A 51 -6.55 2.74 -1.78
CA PHE A 51 -6.02 1.55 -2.43
C PHE A 51 -4.72 1.06 -1.78
N ILE A 52 -3.71 1.93 -1.63
CA ILE A 52 -2.43 1.59 -0.99
C ILE A 52 -2.66 1.09 0.44
N LYS A 53 -3.52 1.79 1.20
CA LYS A 53 -3.89 1.37 2.56
C LYS A 53 -4.43 -0.06 2.56
N ARG A 54 -5.38 -0.38 1.67
CA ARG A 54 -5.97 -1.71 1.57
C ARG A 54 -4.93 -2.79 1.28
N VAL A 55 -4.10 -2.58 0.26
CA VAL A 55 -3.03 -3.52 -0.12
C VAL A 55 -2.03 -3.74 1.03
N LYS A 56 -1.63 -2.67 1.73
CA LYS A 56 -0.75 -2.79 2.90
C LYS A 56 -1.37 -3.63 4.02
N LEU A 57 -2.65 -3.41 4.33
CA LEU A 57 -3.34 -4.15 5.38
C LEU A 57 -3.60 -5.61 5.01
N GLU A 58 -3.92 -5.89 3.74
CA GLU A 58 -4.01 -7.25 3.21
C GLU A 58 -2.67 -7.99 3.32
N ASN A 59 -1.57 -7.34 2.95
CA ASN A 59 -0.21 -7.87 3.10
C ASN A 59 0.14 -8.12 4.57
N ALA A 60 -0.24 -7.22 5.47
CA ALA A 60 -0.05 -7.39 6.90
C ALA A 60 -0.85 -8.58 7.45
N ALA A 61 -2.12 -8.73 7.04
CA ALA A 61 -2.96 -9.86 7.44
C ALA A 61 -2.37 -11.19 6.97
N PHE A 62 -1.88 -11.24 5.73
CA PHE A 62 -1.19 -12.41 5.19
C PHE A 62 0.07 -12.75 6.00
N LYS A 63 0.92 -11.76 6.31
CA LYS A 63 2.14 -11.95 7.12
C LYS A 63 1.81 -12.41 8.54
N LEU A 64 0.82 -11.81 9.21
CA LEU A 64 0.38 -12.21 10.54
C LEU A 64 -0.10 -13.67 10.56
N ARG A 65 -0.80 -14.10 9.52
CA ARG A 65 -1.28 -15.49 9.39
C ARG A 65 -0.16 -16.49 9.11
N THR A 66 0.83 -16.12 8.29
CA THR A 66 1.84 -17.05 7.76
C THR A 66 3.17 -17.04 8.53
N LYS A 67 3.52 -15.93 9.18
CA LYS A 67 4.80 -15.73 9.88
C LYS A 67 4.58 -15.68 11.40
N LYS A 68 4.09 -16.79 11.99
CA LYS A 68 3.66 -16.87 13.41
C LYS A 68 4.71 -16.45 14.45
N ARG A 69 6.00 -16.54 14.14
CA ARG A 69 7.10 -16.18 15.06
C ARG A 69 7.61 -14.75 14.86
N LYS A 70 7.10 -14.03 13.86
CA LYS A 70 7.55 -12.67 13.57
C LYS A 70 6.81 -11.68 14.48
N PRO A 71 7.53 -10.78 15.17
CA PRO A 71 6.91 -9.73 15.96
C PRO A 71 5.95 -8.87 15.12
N ILE A 72 4.82 -8.49 15.73
CA ILE A 72 3.83 -7.61 15.08
C ILE A 72 4.46 -6.24 14.77
N THR A 73 5.38 -5.77 15.61
CA THR A 73 6.15 -4.54 15.39
C THR A 73 6.91 -4.58 14.07
N ASP A 74 7.58 -5.69 13.78
CA ASP A 74 8.37 -5.85 12.56
C ASP A 74 7.46 -5.92 11.35
N ILE A 75 6.32 -6.61 11.46
CA ILE A 75 5.30 -6.65 10.40
C ILE A 75 4.76 -5.24 10.12
N ALA A 76 4.50 -4.44 11.16
CA ALA A 76 4.04 -3.06 11.01
C ALA A 76 5.05 -2.22 10.23
N PHE A 77 6.33 -2.29 10.58
CA PHE A 77 7.39 -1.58 9.86
C PHE A 77 7.50 -2.04 8.40
N GLU A 78 7.41 -3.35 8.14
CA GLU A 78 7.48 -3.89 6.78
C GLU A 78 6.34 -3.45 5.88
N VAL A 79 5.17 -3.16 6.43
CA VAL A 79 4.04 -2.60 5.67
C VAL A 79 3.97 -1.08 5.72
N GLY A 80 5.04 -0.43 6.21
CA GLY A 80 5.18 1.03 6.22
C GLY A 80 4.27 1.73 7.22
N TYR A 81 4.05 1.12 8.40
CA TYR A 81 3.38 1.73 9.54
C TYR A 81 4.32 1.78 10.75
N SER A 82 4.22 2.83 11.55
CA SER A 82 4.71 2.74 12.93
C SER A 82 3.84 1.76 13.71
N PRO A 83 4.40 1.04 14.71
CA PRO A 83 3.62 0.12 15.54
C PRO A 83 2.38 0.78 16.16
N SER A 84 2.50 2.03 16.62
CA SER A 84 1.41 2.80 17.23
C SER A 84 0.26 3.09 16.25
N ASN A 85 0.58 3.38 14.98
CA ASN A 85 -0.44 3.66 13.95
C ASN A 85 -1.01 2.39 13.32
N PHE A 86 -0.25 1.29 13.34
CA PHE A 86 -0.64 0.03 12.71
C PHE A 86 -1.92 -0.55 13.31
N ALA A 87 -2.03 -0.62 14.64
CA ALA A 87 -3.19 -1.23 15.30
C ALA A 87 -4.51 -0.52 14.93
N ALA A 88 -4.51 0.81 14.91
CA ALA A 88 -5.67 1.61 14.53
C ALA A 88 -6.03 1.40 13.06
N ALA A 89 -5.04 1.45 12.15
CA ALA A 89 -5.25 1.25 10.72
C ALA A 89 -5.78 -0.17 10.42
N PHE A 90 -5.19 -1.20 11.04
CA PHE A 90 -5.57 -2.60 10.86
C PHE A 90 -6.96 -2.89 11.41
N LYS A 91 -7.36 -2.26 12.52
CA LYS A 91 -8.72 -2.37 13.06
C LYS A 91 -9.77 -1.70 12.15
N ALA A 92 -9.43 -0.56 11.55
CA ALA A 92 -10.32 0.19 10.66
C ALA A 92 -10.46 -0.41 9.25
N GLY A 93 -9.53 -1.26 8.82
CA GLY A 93 -9.57 -1.97 7.54
C GLY A 93 -10.37 -3.27 7.54
N ARG A 94 -11.23 -3.49 8.53
CA ARG A 94 -12.14 -4.63 8.62
C ARG A 94 -13.44 -4.37 7.87
#